data_AF-A0A7Y1YAN7-F1
#
_entry.id   AF-A0A7Y1YAN7-F1
#
_cell.length_a   1.000
_cell.length_b   1.000
_cell.length_c   1.000
_cell.angle_alpha   90.00
_cell.angle_beta   90.00
_cell.angle_gamma   90.00
#
_symmetry.space_group_name_H-M   'P 1'
#
loop_
_entity.id
_entity.type
_entity.pdbx_description
1 polymer ?
#
loop_
_entity_poly.entity_id
_entity_poly.type
_entity_poly.pdbx_seq_one_letter_code
_entity_poly.pdbx_strand_id
1 'polypeptide(L)'
;MSLNPLTGPNAEQLDALVHDENMLEKPRGLWAGAWRRLLRRKGGVVGLSMIGFIFFVAIFAPLIAPYDPVLDDFIGDGDSRRRDPPCVHILGCDEENTQHIMGLDGNARDEFSRIVFGSRWSLSIGFFTVALAFSIGSFLGAVSGYWGGHLDNWIMRFMDVILGFPALLLAIAIGATLGPGFRNTMIAIAIVSIPIYARVMRASVL
;
A
#
# COMPACT_ATOMS: atom_id res chain seq x y z
N MET A 1 65.76 3.78 14.57
CA MET A 1 65.20 4.98 13.90
C MET A 1 64.40 5.73 14.95
N SER A 2 64.99 6.78 15.50
CA SER A 2 64.53 7.49 16.71
C SER A 2 63.34 8.40 16.37
N LEU A 3 62.15 8.09 16.91
CA LEU A 3 60.99 8.95 16.80
C LEU A 3 61.17 10.16 17.73
N ASN A 4 61.39 11.33 17.14
CA ASN A 4 61.43 12.60 17.85
C ASN A 4 59.99 13.01 18.23
N PRO A 5 59.64 13.15 19.53
CA PRO A 5 58.26 13.41 19.97
C PRO A 5 57.79 14.86 19.75
N LEU A 6 58.63 15.74 19.19
CA LEU A 6 58.33 17.18 19.05
C LEU A 6 57.99 17.63 17.61
N THR A 7 58.03 16.73 16.64
CA THR A 7 57.59 17.01 15.27
C THR A 7 56.33 16.20 15.00
N GLY A 8 55.18 16.87 14.93
CA GLY A 8 53.91 16.24 14.56
C GLY A 8 54.02 15.50 13.21
N PRO A 9 53.08 14.57 12.92
CA PRO A 9 53.11 13.78 11.70
C PRO A 9 53.23 14.70 10.48
N ASN A 10 54.18 14.41 9.60
CA ASN A 10 54.36 15.17 8.38
C ASN A 10 53.19 14.91 7.40
N ALA A 11 53.01 15.78 6.41
CA ALA A 11 51.86 15.71 5.49
C ALA A 11 51.69 14.34 4.82
N GLU A 12 52.80 13.65 4.53
CA GLU A 12 52.81 12.31 3.94
C GLU A 12 52.34 11.22 4.93
N GLN A 13 52.68 11.34 6.21
CA GLN A 13 52.16 10.47 7.27
C GLN A 13 50.68 10.75 7.55
N LEU A 14 50.25 12.00 7.49
CA LEU A 14 48.84 12.38 7.61
C LEU A 14 48.02 11.82 6.45
N ASP A 15 48.49 11.92 5.22
CA ASP A 15 47.83 11.34 4.04
C ASP A 15 47.76 9.81 4.11
N ALA A 16 48.83 9.14 4.58
CA ALA A 16 48.83 7.69 4.76
C ALA A 16 47.83 7.23 5.85
N LEU A 17 47.73 7.96 6.96
CA LEU A 17 46.78 7.67 8.04
C LEU A 17 45.33 7.93 7.58
N VAL A 18 45.09 9.02 6.84
CA VAL A 18 43.78 9.35 6.27
C VAL A 18 43.36 8.35 5.19
N HIS A 19 44.31 7.84 4.39
CA HIS A 19 44.03 6.79 3.42
C HIS A 19 43.66 5.46 4.08
N ASP A 20 44.31 5.10 5.19
CA ASP A 20 44.04 3.86 5.92
C ASP A 20 42.67 3.93 6.65
N GLU A 21 42.30 5.09 7.23
CA GLU A 21 40.96 5.28 7.81
C GLU A 21 39.85 5.20 6.77
N ASN A 22 40.06 5.76 5.57
CA ASN A 22 39.07 5.70 4.48
C ASN A 22 38.93 4.28 3.88
N MET A 23 39.95 3.43 3.97
CA MET A 23 39.90 2.03 3.52
C MET A 23 39.12 1.13 4.49
N LEU A 24 38.92 1.55 5.75
CA LEU A 24 38.24 0.79 6.80
C LEU A 24 36.72 1.06 6.87
N GLU A 25 36.21 2.11 6.22
CA GLU A 25 34.77 2.33 6.06
C GLU A 25 34.18 1.39 5.00
N LYS A 26 33.84 0.16 5.40
CA LYS A 26 33.04 -0.75 4.58
C LYS A 26 31.80 -0.02 4.04
N PRO A 27 31.58 0.05 2.72
CA PRO A 27 30.37 0.66 2.16
C PRO A 27 29.17 -0.13 2.66
N ARG A 28 28.48 0.42 3.66
CA ARG A 28 27.27 -0.20 4.21
C ARG A 28 26.23 -0.22 3.11
N GLY A 29 25.74 -1.40 2.74
CA GLY A 29 24.67 -1.53 1.76
C GLY A 29 23.51 -0.61 2.10
N LEU A 30 23.09 0.21 1.14
CA LEU A 30 22.05 1.23 1.31
C LEU A 30 20.78 0.66 1.95
N TRP A 31 20.41 -0.56 1.56
CA TRP A 31 19.30 -1.34 2.10
C TRP A 31 19.46 -1.72 3.57
N ALA A 32 20.63 -2.22 3.97
CA ALA A 32 20.91 -2.57 5.37
C ALA A 32 20.91 -1.31 6.26
N GLY A 33 21.38 -0.18 5.72
CA GLY A 33 21.33 1.13 6.37
C GLY A 33 19.89 1.62 6.55
N ALA A 34 19.06 1.53 5.52
CA ALA A 34 17.65 1.92 5.56
C ALA A 34 16.84 1.07 6.56
N TRP A 35 17.01 -0.25 6.53
CA TRP A 35 16.31 -1.18 7.43
C TRP A 35 16.63 -0.92 8.90
N ARG A 36 17.93 -0.73 9.21
CA ARG A 36 18.36 -0.40 10.57
C ARG A 36 17.81 0.95 11.02
N ARG A 37 17.78 1.96 10.13
CA ARG A 37 17.20 3.28 10.46
C ARG A 37 15.70 3.18 10.73
N LEU A 38 14.97 2.39 9.95
CA LEU A 38 13.53 2.18 10.14
C LEU A 38 13.24 1.52 11.50
N LEU A 39 13.92 0.41 11.81
CA LEU A 39 13.74 -0.32 13.07
C LEU A 39 14.21 0.47 14.29
N ARG A 40 15.13 1.42 14.13
CA ARG A 40 15.60 2.26 15.25
C ARG A 40 14.64 3.41 15.59
N ARG A 41 13.71 3.77 14.69
CA ARG A 41 12.72 4.82 14.96
C ARG A 41 11.42 4.22 15.46
N LYS A 42 10.96 4.65 16.65
CA LYS A 42 9.69 4.19 17.26
C LYS A 42 8.51 4.30 16.29
N GLY A 43 8.38 5.42 15.59
CA GLY A 43 7.32 5.60 14.57
C GLY A 43 7.43 4.65 13.38
N GLY A 44 8.66 4.33 12.94
CA GLY A 44 8.90 3.37 11.87
C GLY A 44 8.50 1.94 12.25
N VAL A 45 8.81 1.55 13.49
CA VAL A 45 8.40 0.26 14.05
C VAL A 45 6.88 0.15 14.17
N VAL A 46 6.21 1.20 14.67
CA VAL A 46 4.73 1.21 14.79
C VAL A 46 4.06 1.06 13.42
N GLY A 47 4.52 1.81 12.42
CA GLY A 47 4.00 1.70 11.05
C GLY A 47 4.23 0.30 10.46
N LEU A 48 5.45 -0.24 10.62
CA LEU A 48 5.79 -1.58 10.15
C LEU A 48 4.95 -2.66 10.85
N SER A 49 4.73 -2.55 12.17
CA SER A 49 3.88 -3.50 12.90
C SER A 49 2.42 -3.42 12.44
N MET A 50 1.91 -2.22 12.14
CA MET A 50 0.52 -2.06 11.67
C MET A 50 0.32 -2.68 10.29
N ILE A 51 1.25 -2.44 9.36
CA ILE A 51 1.22 -3.08 8.03
C ILE A 51 1.38 -4.59 8.16
N GLY A 52 2.34 -5.06 8.98
CA GLY A 52 2.55 -6.48 9.23
C GLY A 52 1.31 -7.17 9.80
N PHE A 53 0.60 -6.52 10.72
CA PHE A 53 -0.67 -7.01 11.26
C PHE A 53 -1.76 -7.12 10.19
N ILE A 54 -1.93 -6.11 9.34
CA ILE A 54 -2.93 -6.15 8.24
C ILE A 54 -2.60 -7.27 7.25
N PHE A 55 -1.32 -7.44 6.88
CA PHE A 55 -0.88 -8.54 6.04
C PHE A 55 -1.12 -9.91 6.69
N PHE A 56 -0.87 -10.03 7.99
CA PHE A 56 -1.15 -11.25 8.75
C PHE A 56 -2.64 -11.59 8.70
N VAL A 57 -3.52 -10.64 9.04
CA VAL A 57 -4.98 -10.83 8.98
C VAL A 57 -5.43 -11.19 7.57
N ALA A 58 -4.87 -10.55 6.54
CA ALA A 58 -5.22 -10.84 5.16
C ALA A 58 -4.81 -12.27 4.75
N ILE A 59 -3.57 -12.68 5.03
CA ILE A 59 -3.08 -14.02 4.66
C ILE A 59 -3.88 -15.11 5.40
N PHE A 60 -4.10 -14.92 6.70
CA PHE A 60 -4.80 -15.87 7.57
C PHE A 60 -6.32 -15.66 7.61
N ALA A 61 -6.89 -14.80 6.77
CA ALA A 61 -8.34 -14.57 6.70
C ALA A 61 -9.19 -15.85 6.64
N PRO A 62 -8.88 -16.87 5.80
CA PRO A 62 -9.70 -18.10 5.75
C PRO A 62 -9.62 -18.95 7.03
N LEU A 63 -8.65 -18.68 7.92
CA LEU A 63 -8.53 -19.34 9.21
C LEU A 63 -9.12 -18.49 10.36
N ILE A 64 -9.16 -17.17 10.18
CA ILE A 64 -9.66 -16.21 11.19
C ILE A 64 -11.17 -16.00 11.05
N ALA A 65 -11.68 -15.97 9.82
CA ALA A 65 -13.10 -15.74 9.55
C ALA A 65 -13.92 -17.00 9.87
N PRO A 66 -14.95 -16.89 10.73
CA PRO A 66 -15.82 -18.02 11.07
C PRO A 66 -16.79 -18.40 9.94
N TYR A 67 -17.18 -17.46 9.07
CA TYR A 67 -18.20 -17.66 8.04
C TYR A 67 -17.72 -17.23 6.65
N ASP A 68 -18.45 -17.63 5.61
CA ASP A 68 -18.15 -17.17 4.25
C ASP A 68 -18.56 -15.69 4.09
N PRO A 69 -17.68 -14.81 3.56
CA PRO A 69 -17.96 -13.38 3.46
C PRO A 69 -18.92 -13.00 2.32
N VAL A 70 -19.22 -13.92 1.39
CA VAL A 70 -20.03 -13.68 0.19
C VAL A 70 -21.37 -14.39 0.26
N LEU A 71 -21.39 -15.59 0.84
CA LEU A 71 -22.62 -16.36 0.97
C LEU A 71 -23.56 -15.75 2.01
N ASP A 72 -24.84 -15.89 1.73
CA ASP A 72 -25.91 -15.44 2.62
C ASP A 72 -26.19 -16.55 3.65
N ASP A 73 -25.18 -16.93 4.45
CA ASP A 73 -25.19 -18.07 5.35
C ASP A 73 -26.34 -18.04 6.38
N PHE A 74 -26.92 -16.86 6.64
CA PHE A 74 -27.95 -16.61 7.65
C PHE A 74 -29.34 -16.33 7.06
N ILE A 75 -29.51 -16.34 5.73
CA ILE A 75 -30.85 -16.18 5.12
C ILE A 75 -31.62 -17.49 5.24
N GLY A 76 -32.62 -17.50 6.11
CA GLY A 76 -33.55 -18.63 6.29
C GLY A 76 -33.39 -19.41 7.59
N ASP A 77 -32.49 -18.98 8.48
CA ASP A 77 -32.21 -19.64 9.77
C ASP A 77 -33.33 -19.47 10.82
N GLY A 78 -34.49 -18.94 10.44
CA GLY A 78 -35.67 -18.77 11.30
C GLY A 78 -35.55 -17.68 12.38
N ASP A 79 -34.35 -17.50 12.94
CA ASP A 79 -34.06 -16.55 14.04
C ASP A 79 -33.27 -15.32 13.56
N SER A 80 -32.35 -15.50 12.60
CA SER A 80 -31.51 -14.41 12.09
C SER A 80 -32.26 -13.49 11.12
N ARG A 81 -32.15 -12.17 11.35
CA ARG A 81 -32.67 -11.10 10.51
C ARG A 81 -31.53 -10.24 9.96
N ARG A 82 -31.85 -9.49 8.90
CA ARG A 82 -30.95 -8.48 8.34
C ARG A 82 -30.67 -7.41 9.39
N ARG A 83 -29.39 -7.02 9.53
CA ARG A 83 -28.92 -6.06 10.53
C ARG A 83 -29.11 -6.48 11.99
N ASP A 84 -28.96 -7.77 12.27
CA ASP A 84 -28.96 -8.24 13.64
C ASP A 84 -27.76 -7.71 14.45
N PRO A 85 -27.98 -7.37 15.73
CA PRO A 85 -26.91 -6.93 16.62
C PRO A 85 -25.88 -8.04 16.84
N PRO A 86 -24.68 -7.76 17.37
CA PRO A 86 -23.70 -8.81 17.68
C PRO A 86 -24.27 -9.83 18.69
N CYS A 87 -24.10 -11.12 18.40
CA CYS A 87 -24.46 -12.25 19.25
C CYS A 87 -23.19 -13.05 19.54
N VAL A 88 -22.78 -13.07 20.81
CA VAL A 88 -21.62 -13.82 21.30
C VAL A 88 -22.06 -14.60 22.52
N HIS A 89 -22.00 -15.92 22.45
CA HIS A 89 -22.40 -16.83 23.54
C HIS A 89 -21.76 -16.47 24.88
N ILE A 90 -20.46 -16.14 24.88
CA ILE A 90 -19.70 -15.75 26.09
C ILE A 90 -20.26 -14.47 26.74
N LEU A 91 -20.90 -13.59 25.96
CA LEU A 91 -21.49 -12.34 26.43
C LEU A 91 -22.98 -12.46 26.78
N GLY A 92 -23.54 -13.67 26.80
CA GLY A 92 -24.92 -13.93 27.22
C GLY A 92 -25.92 -14.01 26.07
N CYS A 93 -25.47 -14.23 24.83
CA CYS A 93 -26.38 -14.64 23.75
C CYS A 93 -26.78 -16.11 23.94
N ASP A 94 -28.02 -16.44 23.62
CA ASP A 94 -28.55 -17.80 23.72
C ASP A 94 -27.79 -18.76 22.80
N GLU A 95 -27.54 -20.00 23.24
CA GLU A 95 -26.88 -21.05 22.44
C GLU A 95 -27.74 -21.49 21.25
N GLU A 96 -29.04 -21.21 21.29
CA GLU A 96 -29.96 -21.44 20.17
C GLU A 96 -29.71 -20.47 19.00
N ASN A 97 -29.06 -19.32 19.25
CA ASN A 97 -28.78 -18.31 18.21
C ASN A 97 -27.42 -18.55 17.54
N THR A 98 -27.38 -18.43 16.21
CA THR A 98 -26.12 -18.54 15.47
C THR A 98 -25.17 -17.37 15.82
N GLN A 99 -23.92 -17.69 16.16
CA GLN A 99 -22.95 -16.68 16.61
C GLN A 99 -22.56 -15.71 15.50
N HIS A 100 -22.60 -14.39 15.76
CA HIS A 100 -22.06 -13.38 14.87
C HIS A 100 -21.40 -12.25 15.67
N ILE A 101 -20.07 -12.21 15.63
CA ILE A 101 -19.23 -11.42 16.56
C ILE A 101 -19.49 -9.92 16.43
N MET A 102 -19.69 -9.43 15.20
CA MET A 102 -19.92 -8.01 14.90
C MET A 102 -21.35 -7.72 14.43
N GLY A 103 -22.23 -8.73 14.45
CA GLY A 103 -23.56 -8.63 13.89
C GLY A 103 -23.60 -8.92 12.39
N LEU A 104 -24.81 -8.84 11.84
CA LEU A 104 -25.09 -9.11 10.43
C LEU A 104 -25.27 -7.82 9.64
N ASP A 105 -24.96 -7.88 8.35
CA ASP A 105 -25.13 -6.75 7.44
C ASP A 105 -26.58 -6.60 6.93
N GLY A 106 -26.80 -5.62 6.05
CA GLY A 106 -28.10 -5.42 5.39
C GLY A 106 -28.55 -6.57 4.48
N ASN A 107 -27.64 -7.48 4.16
CA ASN A 107 -27.83 -8.67 3.36
C ASN A 107 -27.81 -9.97 4.19
N ALA A 108 -27.81 -9.87 5.52
CA ALA A 108 -27.70 -11.00 6.45
C ALA A 108 -26.40 -11.82 6.31
N ARG A 109 -25.27 -11.14 6.12
CA ARG A 109 -23.92 -11.73 6.12
C ARG A 109 -23.16 -11.32 7.37
N ASP A 110 -22.27 -12.17 7.86
CA ASP A 110 -21.44 -11.86 9.04
C ASP A 110 -20.43 -10.73 8.74
N GLU A 111 -20.59 -9.59 9.42
CA GLU A 111 -19.74 -8.41 9.18
C GLU A 111 -18.29 -8.64 9.61
N PHE A 112 -18.04 -9.46 10.64
CA PHE A 112 -16.68 -9.76 11.08
C PHE A 112 -15.89 -10.48 9.97
N SER A 113 -16.45 -11.53 9.39
CA SER A 113 -15.87 -12.28 8.28
C SER A 113 -15.65 -11.38 7.06
N ARG A 114 -16.60 -10.46 6.77
CA ARG A 114 -16.47 -9.48 5.69
C ARG A 114 -15.33 -8.49 5.90
N ILE A 115 -15.11 -8.01 7.12
CA ILE A 115 -13.98 -7.12 7.44
C ILE A 115 -12.65 -7.87 7.29
N VAL A 116 -12.58 -9.10 7.80
CA VAL A 116 -11.38 -9.94 7.74
C VAL A 116 -11.00 -10.27 6.29
N PHE A 117 -11.95 -10.73 5.47
CA PHE A 117 -11.70 -10.95 4.04
C PHE A 117 -11.53 -9.65 3.25
N GLY A 118 -12.20 -8.58 3.68
CA GLY A 118 -12.05 -7.24 3.13
C GLY A 118 -10.59 -6.78 3.18
N SER A 119 -9.83 -7.13 4.21
CA SER A 119 -8.39 -6.82 4.29
C SER A 119 -7.60 -7.38 3.09
N ARG A 120 -7.92 -8.58 2.58
CA ARG A 120 -7.29 -9.17 1.38
C ARG A 120 -7.63 -8.39 0.13
N TRP A 121 -8.92 -8.07 -0.05
CA TRP A 121 -9.39 -7.32 -1.21
C TRP A 121 -8.81 -5.91 -1.22
N SER A 122 -8.80 -5.22 -0.07
CA SER A 122 -8.22 -3.88 0.08
C SER A 122 -6.72 -3.87 -0.23
N LEU A 123 -5.94 -4.83 0.30
CA LEU A 123 -4.52 -4.96 -0.03
C LEU A 123 -4.30 -5.23 -1.52
N SER A 124 -5.10 -6.11 -2.11
CA SER A 124 -4.98 -6.46 -3.53
C SER A 124 -5.31 -5.25 -4.41
N ILE A 125 -6.44 -4.57 -4.15
CA ILE A 125 -6.82 -3.35 -4.88
C ILE A 125 -5.72 -2.30 -4.72
N GLY A 126 -5.31 -1.98 -3.49
CA GLY A 126 -4.27 -0.98 -3.24
C GLY A 126 -2.97 -1.30 -3.97
N PHE A 127 -2.49 -2.56 -3.89
CA PHE A 127 -1.25 -2.96 -4.54
C PHE A 127 -1.32 -2.89 -6.06
N PHE A 128 -2.31 -3.54 -6.68
CA PHE A 128 -2.39 -3.62 -8.14
C PHE A 128 -2.77 -2.29 -8.79
N THR A 129 -3.65 -1.49 -8.17
CA THR A 129 -4.00 -0.16 -8.69
C THR A 129 -2.77 0.75 -8.72
N VAL A 130 -2.04 0.82 -7.61
CA VAL A 130 -0.82 1.62 -7.50
C VAL A 130 0.25 1.10 -8.45
N ALA A 131 0.49 -0.21 -8.51
CA ALA A 131 1.50 -0.78 -9.40
C ALA A 131 1.22 -0.45 -10.87
N LEU A 132 -0.04 -0.59 -11.31
CA LEU A 132 -0.42 -0.31 -12.69
C LEU A 132 -0.34 1.19 -13.01
N ALA A 133 -0.91 2.04 -12.13
CA ALA A 133 -0.88 3.49 -12.29
C ALA A 133 0.54 4.05 -12.23
N PHE A 134 1.37 3.54 -11.33
CA PHE A 134 2.79 3.88 -11.22
C PHE A 134 3.54 3.46 -12.47
N SER A 135 3.34 2.25 -12.98
CA SER A 135 4.06 1.75 -14.16
C SER A 135 3.73 2.57 -15.40
N ILE A 136 2.44 2.75 -15.69
CA ILE A 136 1.99 3.50 -16.87
C ILE A 136 2.28 5.00 -16.70
N GLY A 137 1.93 5.56 -15.53
CA GLY A 137 2.14 6.98 -15.23
C GLY A 137 3.62 7.34 -15.28
N SER A 138 4.48 6.60 -14.59
CA SER A 138 5.92 6.88 -14.61
C SER A 138 6.50 6.72 -16.00
N PHE A 139 6.08 5.72 -16.78
CA PHE A 139 6.51 5.59 -18.17
C PHE A 139 6.12 6.82 -19.00
N LEU A 140 4.85 7.24 -18.96
CA LEU A 140 4.38 8.41 -19.69
C LEU A 140 5.06 9.71 -19.23
N GLY A 141 5.27 9.88 -17.93
CA GLY A 141 5.96 11.03 -17.35
C GLY A 141 7.44 11.07 -17.71
N ALA A 142 8.12 9.92 -17.73
CA ALA A 142 9.50 9.84 -18.16
C ALA A 142 9.67 10.17 -19.64
N VAL A 143 8.78 9.65 -20.49
CA VAL A 143 8.73 9.99 -21.93
C VAL A 143 8.47 11.48 -22.13
N SER A 144 7.51 12.06 -21.40
CA SER A 144 7.16 13.47 -21.54
C SER A 144 8.30 14.40 -21.08
N GLY A 145 8.95 14.07 -19.95
CA GLY A 145 10.09 14.83 -19.43
C GLY A 145 11.34 14.72 -20.30
N TYR A 146 11.62 13.54 -20.86
CA TYR A 146 12.84 13.30 -21.66
C TYR A 146 12.80 14.02 -23.02
N TRP A 147 11.69 13.90 -23.76
CA TRP A 147 11.58 14.53 -25.09
C TRP A 147 11.15 15.99 -25.03
N GLY A 148 10.37 16.39 -24.02
CA GLY A 148 9.88 17.75 -23.87
C GLY A 148 9.00 18.25 -25.04
N GLY A 149 8.83 19.58 -25.11
CA GLY A 149 8.19 20.26 -26.24
C GLY A 149 6.73 19.88 -26.49
N HIS A 150 6.40 19.58 -27.75
CA HIS A 150 5.02 19.28 -28.16
C HIS A 150 4.50 17.97 -27.58
N LEU A 151 5.34 16.93 -27.50
CA LEU A 151 4.93 15.62 -26.95
C LEU A 151 4.51 15.75 -25.49
N ASP A 152 5.30 16.51 -24.73
CA ASP A 152 5.01 16.81 -23.33
C ASP A 152 3.66 17.54 -23.17
N ASN A 153 3.42 18.56 -23.99
CA ASN A 153 2.16 19.30 -23.96
C ASN A 153 0.95 18.41 -24.27
N TRP A 154 1.04 17.50 -25.24
CA TRP A 154 -0.06 16.58 -25.56
C TRP A 154 -0.34 15.59 -24.42
N ILE A 155 0.70 14.96 -23.87
CA ILE A 155 0.57 14.01 -22.76
C ILE A 155 -0.01 14.73 -21.54
N MET A 156 0.55 15.87 -21.16
CA MET A 156 0.11 16.61 -19.97
C MET A 156 -1.29 17.17 -20.14
N ARG A 157 -1.69 17.64 -21.34
CA ARG A 157 -3.07 18.07 -21.59
C ARG A 157 -4.07 16.92 -21.43
N PHE A 158 -3.73 15.70 -21.88
CA PHE A 158 -4.57 14.55 -21.66
C PHE A 158 -4.71 14.22 -20.16
N MET A 159 -3.61 14.28 -19.41
CA MET A 159 -3.62 14.11 -17.95
C MET A 159 -4.45 15.17 -17.23
N ASP A 160 -4.40 16.42 -17.70
CA ASP A 160 -5.17 17.54 -17.16
C ASP A 160 -6.68 17.36 -17.42
N VAL A 161 -7.06 16.82 -18.58
CA VAL A 161 -8.46 16.48 -18.86
C VAL A 161 -8.97 15.42 -17.89
N ILE A 162 -8.19 14.38 -17.59
CA ILE A 162 -8.57 13.35 -16.61
C ILE A 162 -8.77 13.98 -15.22
N LEU A 163 -7.85 14.83 -14.79
CA LEU A 163 -7.90 15.47 -13.47
C LEU A 163 -8.92 16.61 -13.36
N GLY A 164 -9.47 17.06 -14.47
CA GLY A 164 -10.59 18.02 -14.49
C GLY A 164 -11.88 17.43 -13.91
N PHE A 165 -12.01 16.10 -13.90
CA PHE A 165 -13.18 15.42 -13.31
C PHE A 165 -12.91 15.02 -11.85
N PRO A 166 -13.92 15.09 -10.97
CA PRO A 166 -13.80 14.52 -9.62
C PRO A 166 -13.44 13.03 -9.69
N ALA A 167 -12.32 12.64 -9.08
CA ALA A 167 -11.74 11.31 -9.22
C ALA A 167 -12.73 10.18 -8.91
N LEU A 168 -13.56 10.35 -7.88
CA LEU A 168 -14.60 9.38 -7.53
C LEU A 168 -15.64 9.22 -8.63
N LEU A 169 -16.12 10.34 -9.20
CA LEU A 169 -17.13 10.33 -10.27
C LEU A 169 -16.57 9.68 -11.54
N LEU A 170 -15.32 9.98 -11.87
CA LEU A 170 -14.67 9.38 -13.03
C LEU A 170 -14.45 7.87 -12.83
N ALA A 171 -14.02 7.45 -11.63
CA ALA A 171 -13.82 6.04 -11.32
C ALA A 171 -15.12 5.24 -11.38
N ILE A 172 -16.24 5.76 -10.85
CA ILE A 172 -17.54 5.07 -10.94
C ILE A 172 -18.08 5.04 -12.37
N ALA A 173 -17.87 6.11 -13.15
CA ALA A 173 -18.29 6.16 -14.55
C ALA A 173 -17.55 5.11 -15.38
N ILE A 174 -16.22 5.05 -15.26
CA ILE A 174 -15.38 4.04 -15.93
C ILE A 174 -15.76 2.64 -15.43
N GLY A 175 -15.93 2.45 -14.12
CA GLY A 175 -16.34 1.17 -13.54
C GLY A 175 -17.69 0.69 -14.06
N ALA A 176 -18.66 1.60 -14.22
CA ALA A 176 -19.98 1.30 -14.74
C ALA A 176 -19.94 0.94 -16.24
N THR A 177 -19.08 1.59 -17.04
CA THR A 177 -18.96 1.27 -18.47
C THR A 177 -18.23 -0.04 -18.74
N LEU A 178 -17.23 -0.39 -17.93
CA LEU A 178 -16.54 -1.69 -17.99
C LEU A 178 -17.41 -2.85 -17.47
N GLY A 179 -18.48 -2.55 -16.73
CA GLY A 179 -19.37 -3.52 -16.12
C GLY A 179 -18.91 -3.98 -14.72
N PRO A 180 -19.79 -4.65 -13.96
CA PRO A 180 -19.52 -5.03 -12.58
C PRO A 180 -18.40 -6.06 -12.49
N GLY A 181 -17.49 -5.87 -11.55
CA GLY A 181 -16.45 -6.86 -11.24
C GLY A 181 -15.23 -6.26 -10.57
N PHE A 182 -14.63 -7.03 -9.66
CA PHE A 182 -13.44 -6.66 -8.89
C PHE A 182 -12.29 -6.14 -9.78
N ARG A 183 -12.01 -6.84 -10.90
CA ARG A 183 -10.95 -6.46 -11.84
C ARG A 183 -11.25 -5.14 -12.56
N ASN A 184 -12.50 -4.91 -12.94
CA ASN A 184 -12.89 -3.72 -13.68
C ASN A 184 -12.81 -2.47 -12.79
N THR A 185 -13.26 -2.59 -11.54
CA THR A 185 -13.11 -1.53 -10.53
C THR A 185 -11.64 -1.19 -10.29
N MET A 186 -10.77 -2.19 -10.21
CA MET A 186 -9.34 -1.99 -10.05
C MET A 186 -8.72 -1.24 -11.25
N ILE A 187 -9.07 -1.63 -12.47
CA ILE A 187 -8.61 -0.93 -13.69
C ILE A 187 -9.11 0.51 -13.71
N ALA A 188 -10.38 0.75 -13.37
CA ALA A 188 -10.96 2.08 -13.31
C ALA A 188 -10.19 3.00 -12.35
N ILE A 189 -9.94 2.55 -11.13
CA ILE A 189 -9.18 3.31 -10.13
C ILE A 189 -7.74 3.56 -10.58
N ALA A 190 -7.10 2.56 -11.19
CA ALA A 190 -5.74 2.70 -11.71
C ALA A 190 -5.65 3.80 -12.78
N ILE A 191 -6.57 3.79 -13.76
CA ILE A 191 -6.60 4.79 -14.84
C ILE A 191 -6.72 6.21 -14.29
N VAL A 192 -7.62 6.40 -13.32
CA VAL A 192 -7.83 7.71 -12.66
C VAL A 192 -6.58 8.19 -11.91
N SER A 193 -5.72 7.26 -11.47
CA SER A 193 -4.51 7.58 -10.70
C SER A 193 -3.26 7.82 -11.57
N ILE A 194 -3.27 7.43 -12.86
CA ILE A 194 -2.14 7.60 -13.79
C ILE A 194 -1.60 9.06 -13.82
N PRO A 195 -2.44 10.11 -13.92
CA PRO A 195 -1.96 11.50 -14.01
C PRO A 195 -1.05 11.93 -12.86
N ILE A 196 -1.32 11.45 -11.65
CA ILE A 196 -0.54 11.81 -10.45
C ILE A 196 0.90 11.30 -10.61
N TYR A 197 1.07 10.02 -10.94
CA TYR A 197 2.39 9.43 -11.13
C TYR A 197 3.12 9.98 -12.35
N ALA A 198 2.39 10.27 -13.45
CA ALA A 198 2.96 10.87 -14.65
C ALA A 198 3.58 12.24 -14.37
N ARG A 199 2.91 13.11 -13.60
CA ARG A 199 3.44 14.42 -13.24
C ARG A 199 4.66 14.33 -12.32
N VAL A 200 4.63 13.44 -11.33
CA VAL A 200 5.77 13.23 -10.41
C VAL A 200 7.00 12.75 -11.18
N MET A 201 6.84 11.79 -12.09
CA MET A 201 7.96 11.29 -12.86
C MET A 201 8.47 12.32 -13.87
N ARG A 202 7.59 13.05 -14.56
CA ARG A 202 7.98 14.18 -15.42
C ARG A 202 8.82 15.20 -14.66
N ALA A 203 8.37 15.61 -13.48
CA ALA A 203 9.10 16.58 -12.64
C ALA A 203 10.45 16.06 -12.13
N SER A 204 10.65 14.74 -12.12
CA SER A 204 11.92 14.12 -11.72
C SER A 204 12.91 13.98 -12.88
N VAL A 205 12.43 14.03 -14.13
CA VAL A 205 13.25 13.89 -15.35
C VAL A 205 13.66 15.25 -15.94
N LEU A 206 12.82 16.27 -15.77
CA LEU A 206 13.15 17.67 -16.08
C LEU A 206 14.25 18.21 -15.15
#